data_AF-A0A1I4VWM5-F1
#
_entry.id   AF-A0A1I4VWM5-F1
#
_cell.length_a   1.000
_cell.length_b   1.000
_cell.length_c   1.000
_cell.angle_alpha   90.00
_cell.angle_beta   90.00
_cell.angle_gamma   90.00
#
_symmetry.space_group_name_H-M   'P 1'
#
loop_
_entity.id
_entity.type
_entity.pdbx_description
1 polymer ?
#
loop_
_entity_poly.entity_id
_entity_poly.type
_entity_poly.pdbx_seq_one_letter_code
_entity_poly.pdbx_strand_id
1 'polypeptide(L)'
;MLKKIFSISAIAFITITSYGQEVKKEAETAKTKMDVFASKTGSITKFVDTKLPNLKTSYDATETRIRKISNGALNGYFYQLVKEGKYSNTTASIEYTDLIEVLKAIKVLKENVTNDITANPDYMENKFVTVDGFQVGYFVSKGKASWYIKLEKYGSDNTLFIDNGDIIENAFNEAKNKIDELKK
;
A
#
# COMPACT_ATOMS: atom_id res chain seq x y z
N MET A 1 -47.48 -26.25 16.09
CA MET A 1 -46.80 -25.70 14.89
C MET A 1 -45.84 -24.55 15.21
N LEU A 2 -46.14 -23.66 16.17
CA LEU A 2 -45.23 -22.57 16.60
C LEU A 2 -43.80 -23.02 16.99
N LYS A 3 -43.65 -24.14 17.72
CA LYS A 3 -42.31 -24.64 18.11
C LYS A 3 -41.43 -25.04 16.91
N LYS A 4 -42.01 -25.54 15.81
CA LYS A 4 -41.26 -25.90 14.60
C LYS A 4 -40.82 -24.67 13.80
N ILE A 5 -41.60 -23.58 13.84
CA ILE A 5 -41.27 -22.30 13.20
C ILE A 5 -40.09 -21.62 13.92
N PHE A 6 -40.06 -21.66 15.26
CA PHE A 6 -38.92 -21.15 16.04
C PHE A 6 -37.61 -21.89 15.76
N SER A 7 -37.66 -23.22 15.56
CA SER A 7 -36.46 -24.00 15.25
C SER A 7 -35.89 -23.72 13.85
N ILE A 8 -36.75 -23.44 12.86
CA ILE A 8 -36.31 -23.11 11.50
C ILE A 8 -35.72 -21.69 11.43
N SER A 9 -36.28 -20.74 12.19
CA SER A 9 -35.79 -19.37 12.24
C SER A 9 -34.41 -19.26 12.91
N ALA A 10 -34.08 -20.12 13.88
CA ALA A 10 -32.77 -20.14 14.54
C ALA A 10 -31.63 -20.66 13.64
N ILE A 11 -31.93 -21.61 12.74
CA ILE A 11 -30.94 -22.17 11.81
C ILE A 11 -30.56 -21.15 10.72
N ALA A 12 -31.51 -20.32 10.28
CA ALA A 12 -31.25 -19.27 9.28
C ALA A 12 -30.37 -18.12 9.79
N PHE A 13 -30.30 -17.88 11.10
CA PHE A 13 -29.45 -16.81 11.67
C PHE A 13 -27.97 -17.23 11.82
N ILE A 14 -27.67 -18.53 11.90
CA ILE A 14 -26.30 -19.03 12.09
C ILE A 14 -25.48 -18.95 10.79
N THR A 15 -26.11 -19.05 9.62
CA THR A 15 -25.42 -19.03 8.31
C THR A 15 -25.00 -17.63 7.85
N ILE A 16 -25.52 -16.56 8.46
CA ILE A 16 -25.22 -15.19 8.05
C ILE A 16 -23.96 -14.66 8.76
N THR A 17 -23.61 -15.22 9.93
CA THR A 17 -22.43 -14.78 10.70
C THR A 17 -21.10 -15.39 10.24
N SER A 18 -21.12 -16.47 9.44
CA SER A 18 -19.91 -17.17 9.00
C SER A 18 -19.13 -16.43 7.91
N TYR A 19 -19.80 -15.71 7.00
CA TYR A 19 -19.13 -15.03 5.88
C TYR A 19 -18.38 -13.75 6.28
N GLY A 20 -18.78 -13.09 7.37
CA GLY A 20 -18.13 -11.85 7.85
C GLY A 20 -16.80 -12.08 8.57
N GLN A 21 -16.54 -13.29 9.08
CA GLN A 21 -15.29 -13.60 9.80
C GLN A 21 -14.13 -14.02 8.87
N GLU A 22 -14.43 -14.60 7.71
CA GLU A 22 -13.39 -15.06 6.78
C GLU A 22 -12.56 -13.91 6.20
N VAL A 23 -13.20 -12.78 5.84
CA VAL A 23 -12.51 -11.59 5.31
C VAL A 23 -11.52 -10.99 6.31
N LYS A 24 -11.83 -11.02 7.61
CA LYS A 24 -10.90 -10.55 8.66
C LYS A 24 -9.71 -11.47 8.82
N LYS A 25 -9.91 -12.80 8.74
CA LYS A 25 -8.82 -13.78 8.83
C LYS A 25 -7.84 -13.68 7.67
N GLU A 26 -8.31 -13.46 6.44
CA GLU A 26 -7.43 -13.28 5.28
C GLU A 26 -6.60 -11.99 5.37
N ALA A 27 -7.17 -10.92 5.91
CA ALA A 27 -6.45 -9.65 6.16
C ALA A 27 -5.39 -9.78 7.26
N GLU A 28 -5.65 -10.55 8.31
CA GLU A 28 -4.70 -10.83 9.40
C GLU A 28 -3.58 -11.82 9.02
N THR A 29 -3.78 -12.63 7.97
CA THR A 29 -2.82 -13.69 7.58
C THR A 29 -1.91 -13.32 6.41
N ALA A 30 -2.25 -12.30 5.63
CA ALA A 30 -1.41 -11.80 4.54
C ALA A 30 -0.19 -11.03 5.10
N LYS A 31 0.93 -11.73 5.27
CA LYS A 31 2.21 -11.13 5.68
C LYS A 31 2.83 -10.35 4.52
N THR A 32 3.29 -9.13 4.79
CA THR A 32 4.07 -8.36 3.82
C THR A 32 5.45 -8.98 3.62
N LYS A 33 6.16 -8.65 2.53
CA LYS A 33 7.55 -9.04 2.33
C LYS A 33 8.45 -8.58 3.47
N MET A 34 8.17 -7.41 4.07
CA MET A 34 8.89 -6.93 5.24
C MET A 34 8.67 -7.84 6.46
N ASP A 35 7.42 -8.24 6.72
CA ASP A 35 7.09 -9.13 7.86
C ASP A 35 7.75 -10.50 7.69
N VAL A 36 7.72 -11.05 6.48
CA VAL A 36 8.41 -12.30 6.15
C VAL A 36 9.91 -12.17 6.39
N PHE A 37 10.53 -11.08 5.93
CA PHE A 37 11.96 -10.85 6.13
C PHE A 37 12.33 -10.67 7.62
N ALA A 38 11.52 -9.91 8.37
CA ALA A 38 11.79 -9.58 9.77
C ALA A 38 11.55 -10.75 10.74
N SER A 39 10.69 -11.71 10.37
CA SER A 39 10.23 -12.79 11.26
C SER A 39 11.09 -14.05 11.27
N LYS A 40 12.28 -14.03 10.65
CA LYS A 40 13.18 -15.19 10.66
C LYS A 40 13.67 -15.49 12.09
N THR A 41 13.39 -16.71 12.55
CA THR A 41 13.66 -17.20 13.91
C THR A 41 15.14 -17.57 14.10
N GLY A 42 15.65 -17.45 15.33
CA GLY A 42 17.00 -17.89 15.70
C GLY A 42 18.11 -16.88 15.36
N SER A 43 17.75 -15.64 15.10
CA SER A 43 18.66 -14.58 14.65
C SER A 43 18.30 -13.24 15.28
N ILE A 44 19.31 -12.43 15.60
CA ILE A 44 19.10 -11.05 16.04
C ILE A 44 18.68 -10.21 14.82
N THR A 45 17.48 -9.63 14.90
CA THR A 45 16.97 -8.68 13.90
C THR A 45 17.30 -7.25 14.33
N LYS A 46 17.96 -6.49 13.46
CA LYS A 46 18.26 -5.07 13.67
C LYS A 46 17.53 -4.23 12.63
N PHE A 47 16.87 -3.17 13.09
CA PHE A 47 16.25 -2.15 12.24
C PHE A 47 17.11 -0.89 12.24
N VAL A 48 17.37 -0.32 11.07
CA VAL A 48 18.05 0.97 10.90
C VAL A 48 17.25 1.81 9.93
N ASP A 49 16.78 2.96 10.41
CA ASP A 49 16.00 3.90 9.61
C ASP A 49 16.88 5.05 9.13
N THR A 50 16.78 5.37 7.84
CA THR A 50 17.39 6.54 7.20
C THR A 50 16.27 7.45 6.71
N LYS A 51 16.11 8.62 7.32
CA LYS A 51 15.08 9.59 6.93
C LYS A 51 15.30 10.11 5.52
N LEU A 52 14.21 10.35 4.81
CA LEU A 52 14.16 11.02 3.52
C LEU A 52 13.25 12.26 3.63
N PRO A 53 13.26 13.16 2.63
CA PRO A 53 12.26 14.22 2.55
C PRO A 53 10.84 13.65 2.60
N ASN A 54 9.92 14.41 3.22
CA ASN A 54 8.53 14.00 3.26
C ASN A 54 7.91 14.03 1.86
N LEU A 55 7.06 13.05 1.56
CA LEU A 55 6.27 13.04 0.34
C LEU A 55 5.18 14.09 0.46
N LYS A 56 5.20 15.07 -0.44
CA LYS A 56 4.12 16.06 -0.54
C LYS A 56 2.86 15.38 -1.06
N THR A 57 1.77 15.51 -0.31
CA THR A 57 0.43 15.06 -0.71
C THR A 57 -0.47 16.28 -0.88
N SER A 58 -1.66 16.09 -1.44
CA SER A 58 -2.60 17.19 -1.71
C SER A 58 -3.15 17.84 -0.42
N TYR A 59 -3.15 17.12 0.70
CA TYR A 59 -3.73 17.59 1.96
C TYR A 59 -2.72 17.73 3.11
N ASP A 60 -1.57 17.06 3.02
CA ASP A 60 -0.54 17.03 4.07
C ASP A 60 0.83 16.62 3.50
N ALA A 61 1.81 16.34 4.36
CA ALA A 61 3.05 15.68 4.03
C ALA A 61 3.12 14.31 4.71
N THR A 62 3.53 13.27 3.98
CA THR A 62 3.72 11.92 4.52
C THR A 62 5.19 11.70 4.86
N GLU A 63 5.50 11.22 6.06
CA GLU A 63 6.88 10.87 6.42
C GLU A 63 7.38 9.75 5.53
N THR A 64 8.63 9.86 5.06
CA THR A 64 9.25 8.80 4.29
C THR A 64 10.66 8.46 4.79
N ARG A 65 11.04 7.19 4.67
CA ARG A 65 12.34 6.69 5.11
C ARG A 65 12.74 5.41 4.40
N ILE A 66 14.04 5.12 4.38
CA ILE A 66 14.54 3.78 4.08
C ILE A 66 14.69 3.02 5.40
N ARG A 67 14.05 1.87 5.50
CA ARG A 67 14.27 0.91 6.59
C ARG A 67 15.16 -0.22 6.11
N LYS A 68 16.36 -0.32 6.67
CA LYS A 68 17.23 -1.48 6.53
C LYS A 68 16.93 -2.46 7.67
N ILE A 69 16.69 -3.72 7.32
CA ILE A 69 16.53 -4.81 8.26
C ILE A 69 17.71 -5.75 8.08
N SER A 70 18.46 -5.99 9.16
CA SER A 70 19.55 -6.96 9.19
C SER A 70 19.14 -8.19 10.00
N ASN A 71 19.36 -9.38 9.44
CA ASN A 71 19.12 -10.66 10.09
C ASN A 71 20.35 -11.55 9.90
N GLY A 72 21.24 -11.54 10.90
CA GLY A 72 22.59 -12.11 10.75
C GLY A 72 23.35 -11.43 9.61
N ALA A 73 23.72 -12.20 8.58
CA ALA A 73 24.42 -11.70 7.40
C ALA A 73 23.50 -11.12 6.30
N LEU A 74 22.18 -11.33 6.40
CA LEU A 74 21.22 -10.88 5.38
C LEU A 74 20.76 -9.46 5.65
N ASN A 75 20.64 -8.65 4.60
CA ASN A 75 20.12 -7.29 4.66
C ASN A 75 18.94 -7.14 3.69
N GLY A 76 17.82 -6.63 4.19
CA GLY A 76 16.67 -6.21 3.41
C GLY A 76 16.51 -4.69 3.48
N TYR A 77 16.04 -4.09 2.39
CA TYR A 77 15.86 -2.64 2.28
C TYR A 77 14.44 -2.35 1.81
N PHE A 78 13.75 -1.49 2.56
CA PHE A 78 12.35 -1.17 2.35
C PHE A 78 12.17 0.33 2.33
N TYR A 79 11.50 0.86 1.31
CA TYR A 79 11.02 2.23 1.32
C TYR A 79 9.71 2.30 2.09
N GLN A 80 9.65 3.13 3.12
CA GLN A 80 8.47 3.28 3.96
C GLN A 80 7.82 4.64 3.77
N LEU A 81 6.50 4.60 3.63
CA LEU A 81 5.63 5.78 3.70
C LEU A 81 4.77 5.64 4.95
N VAL A 82 4.85 6.61 5.85
CA VAL A 82 4.15 6.60 7.13
C VAL A 82 3.12 7.72 7.13
N LYS A 83 1.84 7.32 7.09
CA LYS A 83 0.73 8.23 7.29
C LYS A 83 0.34 8.20 8.76
N GLU A 84 0.40 9.36 9.41
CA GLU A 84 -0.07 9.50 10.78
C GLU A 84 -1.60 9.44 10.81
N GLY A 85 -2.14 8.61 11.70
CA GLY A 85 -3.56 8.53 11.96
C GLY A 85 -3.87 8.93 13.40
N LYS A 86 -5.15 9.19 13.70
CA LYS A 86 -5.58 9.63 15.03
C LYS A 86 -5.24 8.64 16.16
N TYR A 87 -5.25 7.34 15.86
CA TYR A 87 -5.05 6.26 16.84
C TYR A 87 -3.86 5.36 16.52
N SER A 88 -3.50 5.24 15.25
CA SER A 88 -2.39 4.43 14.78
C SER A 88 -1.89 4.99 13.46
N ASN A 89 -0.60 4.75 13.18
CA ASN A 89 -0.02 5.10 11.89
C ASN A 89 -0.24 3.96 10.90
N THR A 90 -0.53 4.30 9.65
CA THR A 90 -0.53 3.36 8.54
C THR A 90 0.82 3.44 7.83
N THR A 91 1.50 2.30 7.66
CA THR A 91 2.82 2.26 7.03
C THR A 91 2.84 1.30 5.86
N ALA A 92 3.08 1.81 4.66
CA ALA A 92 3.49 0.96 3.54
C ALA A 92 4.97 0.64 3.66
N SER A 93 5.36 -0.61 3.37
CA SER A 93 6.76 -1.03 3.31
C SER A 93 7.04 -1.69 1.97
N ILE A 94 7.68 -0.96 1.06
CA ILE A 94 7.92 -1.40 -0.32
C ILE A 94 9.33 -1.98 -0.40
N GLU A 95 9.44 -3.26 -0.70
CA GLU A 95 10.74 -3.91 -0.90
C GLU A 95 11.46 -3.33 -2.13
N TYR A 96 12.79 -3.31 -2.13
CA TYR A 96 13.59 -2.68 -3.17
C TYR A 96 13.27 -3.16 -4.60
N THR A 97 13.01 -4.44 -4.83
CA THR A 97 12.61 -4.94 -6.16
C THR A 97 11.21 -4.47 -6.55
N ASP A 98 10.27 -4.45 -5.61
CA ASP A 98 8.93 -3.88 -5.85
C ASP A 98 9.00 -2.38 -6.13
N LEU A 99 9.89 -1.65 -5.47
CA LEU A 99 10.10 -0.21 -5.71
C LEU A 99 10.49 0.04 -7.18
N ILE A 100 11.34 -0.81 -7.75
CA ILE A 100 11.73 -0.73 -9.16
C ILE A 100 10.54 -1.01 -10.09
N GLU A 101 9.70 -1.98 -9.75
CA GLU A 101 8.49 -2.30 -10.53
C GLU A 101 7.46 -1.17 -10.46
N VAL A 102 7.25 -0.60 -9.28
CA VAL A 102 6.39 0.57 -9.07
C VAL A 102 6.88 1.75 -9.92
N LEU A 103 8.18 2.04 -9.95
CA LEU A 103 8.74 3.08 -10.81
C LEU A 103 8.48 2.85 -12.29
N LYS A 104 8.57 1.59 -12.78
CA LYS A 104 8.21 1.25 -14.16
C LYS A 104 6.72 1.49 -14.42
N ALA A 105 5.86 1.09 -13.48
CA ALA A 105 4.42 1.28 -13.61
C ALA A 105 4.02 2.76 -13.63
N ILE A 106 4.64 3.61 -12.80
CA ILE A 106 4.39 5.06 -12.79
C ILE A 106 4.67 5.67 -14.17
N LYS A 107 5.74 5.24 -14.86
CA LYS A 107 6.04 5.73 -16.22
C LYS A 107 4.93 5.40 -17.20
N VAL A 108 4.46 4.15 -17.22
CA VAL A 108 3.34 3.72 -18.06
C VAL A 108 2.05 4.50 -17.73
N LEU A 109 1.75 4.69 -16.44
CA LEU A 109 0.58 5.45 -16.00
C LEU A 109 0.63 6.90 -16.49
N LYS A 110 1.81 7.54 -16.42
CA LYS A 110 2.01 8.92 -16.89
C LYS A 110 1.87 9.05 -18.41
N GLU A 111 2.27 8.04 -19.17
CA GLU A 111 2.09 8.03 -20.64
C GLU A 111 0.60 7.95 -21.02
N ASN A 112 -0.23 7.26 -20.21
CA ASN A 112 -1.64 7.05 -20.50
C ASN A 112 -2.55 8.21 -20.05
N VAL A 113 -2.19 8.92 -18.96
CA VAL A 113 -3.12 9.84 -18.26
C VAL A 113 -3.73 10.92 -19.14
N THR A 114 -2.97 11.46 -20.09
CA THR A 114 -3.46 12.52 -21.00
C THR A 114 -4.52 12.00 -21.96
N ASN A 115 -4.32 10.81 -22.52
CA ASN A 115 -5.28 10.17 -23.42
C ASN A 115 -6.57 9.83 -22.65
N ASP A 116 -6.41 9.34 -21.43
CA ASP A 116 -7.51 8.95 -20.56
C ASP A 116 -8.36 10.14 -20.08
N ILE A 117 -7.74 11.29 -19.83
CA ILE A 117 -8.46 12.55 -19.61
C ILE A 117 -9.26 12.95 -20.86
N THR A 118 -8.63 12.84 -22.04
CA THR A 118 -9.24 13.25 -23.32
C THR A 118 -10.42 12.37 -23.71
N ALA A 119 -10.36 11.07 -23.39
CA ALA A 119 -11.46 10.14 -23.58
C ALA A 119 -12.72 10.52 -22.78
N ASN A 120 -12.58 11.40 -21.77
CA ASN A 120 -13.65 11.97 -20.95
C ASN A 120 -14.70 10.94 -20.47
N PRO A 121 -14.28 9.85 -19.81
CA PRO A 121 -15.22 8.90 -19.21
C PRO A 121 -15.94 9.51 -18.00
N ASP A 122 -17.11 8.98 -17.65
CA ASP A 122 -17.80 9.32 -16.40
C ASP A 122 -16.91 9.01 -15.17
N TYR A 123 -16.26 7.86 -15.23
CA TYR A 123 -15.22 7.43 -14.30
C TYR A 123 -14.33 6.37 -14.96
N MET A 124 -13.04 6.45 -14.70
CA MET A 124 -12.11 5.34 -14.93
C MET A 124 -10.99 5.35 -13.90
N GLU A 125 -10.35 4.22 -13.67
CA GLU A 125 -9.23 4.10 -12.75
C GLU A 125 -8.14 3.20 -13.34
N ASN A 126 -6.92 3.71 -13.38
CA ASN A 126 -5.72 2.93 -13.69
C ASN A 126 -4.87 2.81 -12.42
N LYS A 127 -4.46 1.60 -12.09
CA LYS A 127 -3.58 1.35 -10.95
C LYS A 127 -2.65 0.18 -11.16
N PHE A 128 -1.50 0.27 -10.50
CA PHE A 128 -0.59 -0.83 -10.27
C PHE A 128 -0.68 -1.27 -8.82
N VAL A 129 -0.66 -2.58 -8.59
CA VAL A 129 -0.82 -3.19 -7.26
C VAL A 129 0.32 -4.17 -7.03
N THR A 130 1.05 -4.02 -5.93
CA THR A 130 2.08 -4.99 -5.53
C THR A 130 1.45 -6.19 -4.81
N VAL A 131 2.22 -7.27 -4.63
CA VAL A 131 1.79 -8.47 -3.90
C VAL A 131 1.31 -8.14 -2.48
N ASP A 132 1.95 -7.18 -1.83
CA ASP A 132 1.65 -6.75 -0.46
C ASP A 132 0.45 -5.77 -0.39
N GLY A 133 -0.17 -5.47 -1.54
CA GLY A 133 -1.37 -4.66 -1.63
C GLY A 133 -1.14 -3.15 -1.65
N PHE A 134 0.11 -2.70 -1.70
CA PHE A 134 0.44 -1.31 -2.01
C PHE A 134 -0.06 -0.96 -3.42
N GLN A 135 -0.67 0.21 -3.58
CA GLN A 135 -1.21 0.66 -4.87
C GLN A 135 -0.73 2.05 -5.22
N VAL A 136 -0.44 2.26 -6.50
CA VAL A 136 -0.25 3.59 -7.09
C VAL A 136 -1.12 3.69 -8.33
N GLY A 137 -1.78 4.82 -8.52
CA GLY A 137 -2.68 4.98 -9.65
C GLY A 137 -3.24 6.38 -9.78
N TYR A 138 -4.14 6.52 -10.74
CA TYR A 138 -5.00 7.68 -10.87
C TYR A 138 -6.40 7.24 -11.30
N PHE A 139 -7.38 8.07 -11.00
CA PHE A 139 -8.69 7.97 -11.61
C PHE A 139 -9.02 9.25 -12.37
N VAL A 140 -9.78 9.11 -13.45
CA VAL A 140 -10.35 10.25 -14.18
C VAL A 140 -11.82 10.35 -13.84
N SER A 141 -12.26 11.53 -13.44
CA SER A 141 -13.68 11.86 -13.28
C SER A 141 -13.88 13.35 -13.52
N LYS A 142 -15.02 13.72 -14.09
CA LYS A 142 -15.36 15.13 -14.41
C LYS A 142 -14.25 15.82 -15.23
N GLY A 143 -13.66 15.09 -16.19
CA GLY A 143 -12.61 15.58 -17.08
C GLY A 143 -11.27 15.87 -16.39
N LYS A 144 -11.00 15.34 -15.19
CA LYS A 144 -9.75 15.56 -14.45
C LYS A 144 -9.19 14.24 -13.91
N ALA A 145 -7.88 14.07 -14.01
CA ALA A 145 -7.17 12.99 -13.33
C ALA A 145 -6.85 13.38 -11.87
N SER A 146 -7.00 12.44 -10.96
CA SER A 146 -6.60 12.56 -9.55
C SER A 146 -5.69 11.38 -9.20
N TRP A 147 -4.45 11.68 -8.80
CA TRP A 147 -3.45 10.66 -8.47
C TRP A 147 -3.55 10.26 -7.01
N TYR A 148 -3.22 9.01 -6.72
CA TYR A 148 -3.25 8.48 -5.37
C TYR A 148 -2.24 7.37 -5.14
N ILE A 149 -1.93 7.17 -3.85
CA ILE A 149 -1.24 6.00 -3.33
C ILE A 149 -2.15 5.37 -2.28
N LYS A 150 -2.32 4.04 -2.31
CA LYS A 150 -2.95 3.29 -1.23
C LYS A 150 -1.89 2.47 -0.52
N LEU A 151 -1.72 2.70 0.78
CA LEU A 151 -0.59 2.17 1.55
C LEU A 151 -0.69 0.66 1.82
N GLU A 152 -1.90 0.14 1.94
CA GLU A 152 -2.19 -1.25 2.30
C GLU A 152 -3.50 -1.71 1.66
N LYS A 153 -3.68 -3.04 1.54
CA LYS A 153 -4.87 -3.63 0.92
C LYS A 153 -6.15 -3.30 1.68
N TYR A 154 -6.10 -3.45 3.00
CA TYR A 154 -7.20 -3.30 3.95
C TYR A 154 -6.95 -2.09 4.86
N GLY A 155 -7.96 -1.68 5.62
CA GLY A 155 -7.87 -0.51 6.51
C GLY A 155 -8.63 0.69 5.97
N SER A 156 -9.13 1.50 6.92
CA SER A 156 -9.70 2.82 6.65
C SER A 156 -8.61 3.87 6.72
N ASP A 157 -8.71 4.92 5.89
CA ASP A 157 -7.77 6.06 5.89
C ASP A 157 -6.32 5.74 5.45
N ASN A 158 -6.14 4.77 4.55
CA ASN A 158 -4.84 4.36 4.00
C ASN A 158 -4.51 4.96 2.62
N THR A 159 -5.34 5.88 2.12
CA THR A 159 -5.12 6.55 0.84
C THR A 159 -4.45 7.91 1.03
N LEU A 160 -3.46 8.20 0.19
CA LEU A 160 -2.81 9.49 0.02
C LEU A 160 -3.20 10.02 -1.36
N PHE A 161 -3.76 11.23 -1.42
CA PHE A 161 -4.01 11.91 -2.69
C PHE A 161 -2.83 12.80 -3.05
N ILE A 162 -2.46 12.81 -4.33
CA ILE A 162 -1.24 13.47 -4.81
C ILE A 162 -1.60 14.28 -6.06
N ASP A 163 -0.98 15.44 -6.22
CA ASP A 163 -1.36 16.39 -7.27
C ASP A 163 -1.05 15.85 -8.69
N ASN A 164 0.04 15.10 -8.84
CA ASN A 164 0.44 14.49 -10.11
C ASN A 164 1.42 13.33 -9.93
N GLY A 165 1.63 12.56 -10.99
CA GLY A 165 2.55 11.42 -11.01
C GLY A 165 4.05 11.78 -10.88
N ASP A 166 4.46 13.02 -11.23
CA ASP A 166 5.87 13.44 -11.13
C ASP A 166 6.33 13.52 -9.67
N ILE A 167 5.46 13.97 -8.78
CA ILE A 167 5.75 14.01 -7.33
C ILE A 167 6.07 12.61 -6.81
N ILE A 168 5.29 11.60 -7.26
CA ILE A 168 5.50 10.20 -6.87
C ILE A 168 6.80 9.68 -7.46
N GLU A 169 7.01 9.86 -8.77
CA GLU A 169 8.20 9.37 -9.46
C GLU A 169 9.48 9.95 -8.85
N ASN A 170 9.51 11.24 -8.54
CA ASN A 170 10.67 11.90 -7.94
C ASN A 170 11.00 11.33 -6.56
N ALA A 171 10.01 11.23 -5.66
CA ALA A 171 10.20 10.68 -4.32
C ALA A 171 10.66 9.21 -4.36
N PHE A 172 10.10 8.41 -5.27
CA PHE A 172 10.43 6.99 -5.40
C PHE A 172 11.82 6.78 -6.02
N ASN A 173 12.23 7.64 -6.96
CA ASN A 173 13.59 7.63 -7.50
C ASN A 173 14.62 8.04 -6.42
N GLU A 174 14.32 9.04 -5.60
CA GLU A 174 15.18 9.41 -4.47
C GLU A 174 15.35 8.25 -3.49
N ALA A 175 14.25 7.58 -3.14
CA ALA A 175 14.30 6.39 -2.29
C ALA A 175 15.13 5.25 -2.91
N LYS A 176 14.93 4.94 -4.20
CA LYS A 176 15.70 3.93 -4.92
C LYS A 176 17.19 4.27 -4.89
N ASN A 177 17.55 5.50 -5.25
CA ASN A 177 18.94 5.93 -5.28
C ASN A 177 19.57 5.87 -3.88
N LYS A 178 18.80 6.20 -2.83
CA LYS A 178 19.28 6.07 -1.47
C LYS A 178 19.54 4.62 -1.06
N ILE A 179 18.67 3.69 -1.46
CA ILE A 179 18.91 2.26 -1.23
C ILE A 179 20.16 1.80 -1.98
N ASP A 180 20.36 2.24 -3.23
CA ASP A 180 21.56 1.90 -4.01
C ASP A 180 22.85 2.39 -3.34
N GLU A 181 22.84 3.57 -2.73
CA GLU A 181 23.95 4.07 -1.91
C GLU A 181 24.20 3.19 -0.68
N LEU A 182 23.15 2.80 0.04
CA LEU A 182 23.24 2.02 1.27
C LEU A 182 23.57 0.54 1.07
N LYS A 183 23.54 0.05 -0.18
CA LYS A 183 23.92 -1.32 -0.57
C LYS A 183 25.41 -1.45 -0.93
N LYS A 184 26.10 -0.33 -1.17
CA LYS A 184 27.55 -0.29 -1.39
C LYS A 184 28.30 -0.57 -0.10
#